data_AF-A0A1V5GMP3-F1
#
_entry.id   AF-A0A1V5GMP3-F1
#
_cell.length_a   1.000
_cell.length_b   1.000
_cell.length_c   1.000
_cell.angle_alpha   90.00
_cell.angle_beta   90.00
_cell.angle_gamma   90.00
#
_symmetry.space_group_name_H-M   'P 1'
#
loop_
_entity.id
_entity.type
_entity.pdbx_description
1 polymer ?
#
loop_
_entity_poly.entity_id
_entity_poly.type
_entity_poly.pdbx_seq_one_letter_code
_entity_poly.pdbx_strand_id
1 'polypeptide(L)'
;MQAKQFCRAGAFLLAVGGFALAPPASRGAAGDRERPRFSLLERFRQLDRNGVGRIPADDSRLPEIARKWDANADGYIDLQEAQAVFSRTRRENGGFGASEDIESHLDVPYASIGGLDANSTSLDIYAPPGARGLPVLAYVHGGSWSGGDKRSAGSKAGFFTRAGFVFASLNYRLLPEGRHPNNALDVARAAAWLHDHAAEYGGDPERLFLMGHSAGAHLAALVATNERFLRDAGKDLSILKGVIALDTNAYDIATLVENQRRGNLFREVFGADPATLRDASPTAQAAPGKGIPPFLIFHTYSPTRGPQAQAFAEALRRAGTSAEVFPATEENHGEINMTFGTPGDPQTEKTMRFMQSHGAGSSDGNAAREGEAALDLPYLSGEALYADVQAYCDLGEHRTATPADRATAEWIAARMRECGLATDFIPFATRQFFVDEAWLEVDGRAIEAFPCWPAHFTGPEAIRAPLAKEPQTLQGKIALIDAAKRLENARRIQAAADAGAVAALAICRSASGNLAMINCPPSAPPNWF
;
A
#
# COMPACT_ATOMS: atom_id res chain seq x y z
N MET A 1 0.61 -20.70 -64.74
CA MET A 1 -0.52 -19.74 -64.64
C MET A 1 -0.24 -18.79 -63.49
N GLN A 2 -0.22 -17.49 -63.79
CA GLN A 2 -0.02 -16.39 -62.86
C GLN A 2 -1.31 -16.11 -62.07
N ALA A 3 -1.18 -15.62 -60.83
CA ALA A 3 -1.87 -14.40 -60.38
C ALA A 3 -1.17 -13.83 -59.14
N LYS A 4 -0.83 -12.54 -59.24
CA LYS A 4 -0.14 -11.68 -58.27
C LYS A 4 -0.98 -11.42 -57.02
N GLN A 5 -0.33 -11.27 -55.86
CA GLN A 5 -0.87 -10.51 -54.73
C GLN A 5 -0.23 -9.11 -54.72
N PHE A 6 -1.08 -8.10 -54.56
CA PHE A 6 -0.72 -6.69 -54.40
C PHE A 6 -0.69 -6.35 -52.90
N CYS A 7 0.25 -5.50 -52.49
CA CYS A 7 -0.11 -4.21 -51.89
C CYS A 7 1.07 -3.22 -51.99
N ARG A 8 0.75 -1.99 -52.41
CA ARG A 8 1.68 -0.87 -52.62
C ARG A 8 1.84 -0.09 -51.32
N ALA A 9 3.07 0.24 -50.92
CA ALA A 9 3.34 1.35 -50.03
C ALA A 9 3.65 2.60 -50.87
N GLY A 10 2.81 3.63 -50.76
CA GLY A 10 3.10 4.95 -51.28
C GLY A 10 4.08 5.66 -50.34
N ALA A 11 5.30 5.89 -50.80
CA ALA A 11 6.25 6.79 -50.18
C ALA A 11 5.94 8.23 -50.59
N PHE A 12 5.96 9.17 -49.63
CA PHE A 12 6.28 10.56 -49.91
C PHE A 12 7.33 11.04 -48.91
N LEU A 13 8.37 11.65 -49.47
CA LEU A 13 9.60 12.12 -48.85
C LEU A 13 9.75 13.58 -49.32
N LEU A 14 9.94 14.52 -48.39
CA LEU A 14 10.46 15.90 -48.59
C LEU A 14 10.67 16.44 -47.15
N ALA A 15 11.87 16.74 -46.64
CA ALA A 15 12.99 17.60 -47.06
C ALA A 15 13.02 18.93 -46.28
N VAL A 16 14.10 19.08 -45.49
CA VAL A 16 14.93 20.29 -45.25
C VAL A 16 14.33 21.51 -44.53
N GLY A 17 15.06 21.99 -43.52
CA GLY A 17 15.07 23.41 -43.12
C GLY A 17 15.66 23.66 -41.72
N GLY A 18 16.98 23.85 -41.63
CA GLY A 18 17.61 24.40 -40.43
C GLY A 18 17.51 25.92 -40.40
N PHE A 19 17.50 26.51 -39.19
CA PHE A 19 18.07 27.83 -38.92
C PHE A 19 18.39 27.96 -37.42
N ALA A 20 19.63 28.31 -37.12
CA ALA A 20 20.07 28.82 -35.83
C ALA A 20 19.69 30.29 -35.72
N LEU A 21 19.37 30.76 -34.51
CA LEU A 21 19.58 32.15 -34.07
C LEU A 21 19.44 32.23 -32.53
N ALA A 22 20.46 32.80 -31.90
CA ALA A 22 20.48 33.37 -30.55
C ALA A 22 21.09 34.78 -30.68
N PRO A 23 21.07 35.69 -29.67
CA PRO A 23 20.14 35.98 -28.55
C PRO A 23 19.69 37.50 -28.63
N PRO A 24 19.16 38.21 -27.59
CA PRO A 24 19.93 38.65 -26.41
C PRO A 24 19.15 38.69 -25.07
N ALA A 25 19.90 38.96 -24.00
CA ALA A 25 19.49 39.02 -22.60
C ALA A 25 18.55 40.19 -22.25
N SER A 26 17.65 39.97 -21.29
CA SER A 26 17.16 41.01 -20.38
C SER A 26 17.00 40.46 -18.97
N ARG A 27 17.57 41.19 -18.01
CA ARG A 27 17.42 40.99 -16.56
C ARG A 27 16.04 41.51 -16.14
N GLY A 28 15.35 40.80 -15.26
CA GLY A 28 14.22 41.36 -14.51
C GLY A 28 13.34 40.33 -13.80
N ALA A 29 13.18 40.53 -12.49
CA ALA A 29 12.22 39.93 -11.56
C ALA A 29 12.41 38.44 -11.19
N ALA A 30 13.00 38.23 -10.00
CA ALA A 30 12.89 37.01 -9.23
C ALA A 30 11.42 36.80 -8.82
N GLY A 31 10.76 35.84 -9.47
CA GLY A 31 9.51 35.24 -9.01
C GLY A 31 9.82 33.86 -8.45
N ASP A 32 9.36 33.60 -7.24
CA ASP A 32 9.39 32.33 -6.53
C ASP A 32 8.99 31.17 -7.48
N ARG A 33 9.96 30.33 -7.83
CA ARG A 33 9.66 29.02 -8.41
C ARG A 33 9.71 28.02 -7.27
N GLU A 34 8.54 27.59 -6.83
CA GLU A 34 8.39 26.39 -6.00
C GLU A 34 9.24 25.26 -6.60
N ARG A 35 10.28 24.86 -5.88
CA ARG A 35 11.03 23.64 -6.20
C ARG A 35 10.12 22.46 -5.85
N PRO A 36 9.94 21.46 -6.74
CA PRO A 36 9.16 20.28 -6.41
C PRO A 36 9.73 19.60 -5.16
N ARG A 37 8.91 19.46 -4.11
CA ARG A 37 9.25 18.73 -2.89
C ARG A 37 9.18 17.23 -3.18
N PHE A 38 10.29 16.63 -3.59
CA PHE A 38 10.42 15.18 -3.65
C PHE A 38 10.46 14.59 -2.23
N SER A 39 9.73 13.49 -2.01
CA SER A 39 9.86 12.73 -0.77
C SER A 39 11.25 12.07 -0.69
N LEU A 40 11.77 11.91 0.53
CA LEU A 40 13.02 11.21 0.78
C LEU A 40 13.06 9.83 0.10
N LEU A 41 11.92 9.13 0.16
CA LEU A 41 11.78 7.80 -0.40
C LEU A 41 11.85 7.81 -1.92
N GLU A 42 11.25 8.78 -2.60
CA GLU A 42 11.39 8.93 -4.06
C GLU A 42 12.82 9.24 -4.45
N ARG A 43 13.51 10.09 -3.67
CA ARG A 43 14.92 10.42 -3.94
C ARG A 43 15.84 9.23 -3.69
N PHE A 44 15.59 8.44 -2.64
CA PHE A 44 16.31 7.21 -2.36
C PHE A 44 16.06 6.16 -3.45
N ARG A 45 14.81 5.95 -3.86
CA ARG A 45 14.43 5.04 -4.96
C ARG A 45 15.03 5.46 -6.31
N GLN A 46 15.15 6.76 -6.58
CA GLN A 46 15.83 7.25 -7.79
C GLN A 46 17.34 6.95 -7.80
N LEU A 47 17.95 6.84 -6.62
CA LEU A 47 19.38 6.60 -6.46
C LEU A 47 19.71 5.09 -6.37
N ASP A 48 18.86 4.30 -5.70
CA ASP A 48 18.89 2.82 -5.58
C ASP A 48 18.32 2.14 -6.84
N ARG A 49 18.97 2.37 -7.99
CA ARG A 49 18.49 1.88 -9.30
C ARG A 49 18.52 0.36 -9.46
N ASN A 50 19.35 -0.33 -8.68
CA ASN A 50 19.44 -1.79 -8.66
C ASN A 50 18.46 -2.43 -7.66
N GLY A 51 17.74 -1.63 -6.87
CA GLY A 51 16.68 -2.09 -5.96
C GLY A 51 17.20 -3.00 -4.84
N VAL A 52 18.45 -2.81 -4.43
CA VAL A 52 19.09 -3.62 -3.38
C VAL A 52 18.88 -3.02 -1.99
N GLY A 53 18.25 -1.84 -1.91
CA GLY A 53 17.98 -1.16 -0.65
C GLY A 53 19.20 -0.45 -0.05
N ARG A 54 20.28 -0.26 -0.84
CA ARG A 54 21.55 0.33 -0.41
C ARG A 54 22.19 1.13 -1.54
N ILE A 55 22.68 2.33 -1.23
CA ILE A 55 23.38 3.21 -2.19
C ILE A 55 24.86 3.32 -1.76
N PRO A 56 25.85 3.17 -2.65
CA PRO A 56 27.26 3.40 -2.28
C PRO A 56 27.47 4.80 -1.70
N ALA A 57 28.15 4.93 -0.57
CA ALA A 57 28.35 6.20 0.12
C ALA A 57 29.22 7.21 -0.66
N ASP A 58 29.96 6.73 -1.66
CA ASP A 58 30.80 7.51 -2.57
C ASP A 58 30.15 7.81 -3.93
N ASP A 59 28.86 7.48 -4.10
CA ASP A 59 28.13 7.71 -5.34
C ASP A 59 28.13 9.19 -5.72
N SER A 60 28.65 9.50 -6.92
CA SER A 60 28.85 10.87 -7.41
C SER A 60 27.57 11.69 -7.59
N ARG A 61 26.39 11.04 -7.51
CA ARG A 61 25.07 11.68 -7.57
C ARG A 61 24.58 12.15 -6.21
N LEU A 62 25.22 11.72 -5.12
CA LEU A 62 24.87 12.12 -3.77
C LEU A 62 25.43 13.51 -3.44
N PRO A 63 24.71 14.33 -2.64
CA PRO A 63 25.26 15.59 -2.14
C PRO A 63 26.44 15.32 -1.20
N GLU A 64 27.39 16.25 -1.10
CA GLU A 64 28.65 16.09 -0.33
C GLU A 64 28.43 15.72 1.15
N ILE A 65 27.28 16.11 1.71
CA ILE A 65 26.86 15.77 3.07
C ILE A 65 26.48 14.28 3.27
N ALA A 66 26.19 13.56 2.20
CA ALA A 66 25.68 12.18 2.24
C ALA A 66 26.70 11.18 2.75
N ARG A 67 28.00 11.51 2.71
CA ARG A 67 29.04 10.70 3.38
C ARG A 67 28.84 10.58 4.88
N LYS A 68 28.09 11.50 5.51
CA LYS A 68 27.70 11.43 6.92
C LYS A 68 26.46 10.57 7.17
N TRP A 69 25.82 10.08 6.10
CA TRP A 69 24.61 9.26 6.18
C TRP A 69 24.93 7.77 6.31
N ASP A 70 26.11 7.34 5.87
CA ASP A 70 26.68 6.04 6.21
C ASP A 70 27.07 6.04 7.69
N ALA A 71 26.13 5.65 8.55
CA ALA A 71 26.25 5.81 10.00
C ALA A 71 27.06 4.66 10.62
N ASN A 72 27.09 3.51 9.97
CA ASN A 72 27.82 2.32 10.39
C ASN A 72 29.21 2.19 9.74
N ALA A 73 29.56 3.10 8.80
CA ALA A 73 30.79 3.13 8.03
C ALA A 73 31.03 1.86 7.19
N ASP A 74 29.96 1.23 6.70
CA ASP A 74 30.01 0.03 5.87
C ASP A 74 30.22 0.33 4.38
N GLY A 75 30.30 1.62 4.01
CA GLY A 75 30.49 2.08 2.64
C GLY A 75 29.19 2.20 1.84
N TYR A 76 28.04 1.94 2.46
CA TYR A 76 26.72 2.05 1.87
C TYR A 76 25.80 2.90 2.75
N ILE A 77 24.73 3.42 2.15
CA ILE A 77 23.66 4.15 2.81
C ILE A 77 22.39 3.36 2.56
N ASP A 78 21.82 2.79 3.61
CA ASP A 78 20.52 2.12 3.53
C ASP A 78 19.34 3.06 3.83
N LEU A 79 18.12 2.58 3.61
CA LEU A 79 16.91 3.38 3.81
C LEU A 79 16.73 3.79 5.28
N GLN A 80 17.17 2.96 6.23
CA GLN A 80 17.06 3.21 7.67
C GLN A 80 18.04 4.31 8.09
N GLU A 81 19.26 4.28 7.56
CA GLU A 81 20.28 5.31 7.73
C GLU A 81 19.86 6.64 7.08
N ALA A 82 19.33 6.60 5.86
CA ALA A 82 18.75 7.77 5.21
C ALA A 82 17.59 8.37 6.02
N GLN A 83 16.71 7.53 6.59
CA GLN A 83 15.62 7.97 7.48
C GLN A 83 16.14 8.55 8.80
N ALA A 84 17.19 7.98 9.39
CA ALA A 84 17.80 8.45 10.63
C ALA A 84 18.42 9.85 10.48
N VAL A 85 19.02 10.14 9.32
CA VAL A 85 19.55 11.48 9.06
C VAL A 85 18.44 12.47 8.75
N PHE A 86 17.45 12.11 7.95
CA PHE A 86 16.33 13.02 7.68
C PHE A 86 15.50 13.35 8.92
N SER A 87 15.34 12.40 9.84
CA SER A 87 14.73 12.65 11.15
C SER A 87 15.60 13.56 12.03
N ARG A 88 16.94 13.45 11.99
CA ARG A 88 17.86 14.40 12.63
C ARG A 88 17.82 15.80 12.01
N THR A 89 17.80 15.93 10.69
CA THR A 89 17.70 17.23 10.01
C THR A 89 16.34 17.90 10.28
N ARG A 90 15.28 17.11 10.50
CA ARG A 90 13.96 17.58 10.96
C ARG A 90 13.96 17.99 12.44
N ARG A 91 14.89 17.45 13.24
CA ARG A 91 15.16 17.85 14.63
C ARG A 91 15.75 19.27 14.70
N GLU A 92 16.54 19.65 13.69
CA GLU A 92 17.21 20.97 13.60
C GLU A 92 16.35 22.02 12.86
N ASN A 93 15.50 21.61 11.92
CA ASN A 93 14.62 22.52 11.15
C ASN A 93 13.15 22.57 11.63
N GLY A 94 12.86 22.07 12.83
CA GLY A 94 11.50 22.03 13.39
C GLY A 94 10.68 20.83 12.87
N GLY A 95 10.07 20.12 13.81
CA GLY A 95 9.12 19.02 13.55
C GLY A 95 7.91 19.47 12.73
N PHE A 96 6.99 18.52 12.46
CA PHE A 96 5.71 18.73 11.78
C PHE A 96 5.28 20.19 11.78
N GLY A 97 5.12 20.79 10.59
CA GLY A 97 4.70 22.18 10.47
C GLY A 97 3.57 22.41 11.46
N ALA A 98 3.85 23.22 12.48
CA ALA A 98 2.87 23.71 13.41
C ALA A 98 1.89 24.53 12.56
N SER A 99 0.87 23.88 12.00
CA SER A 99 -0.36 24.58 11.70
C SER A 99 -0.90 25.03 13.06
N GLU A 100 -1.32 26.27 13.17
CA GLU A 100 -1.86 26.89 14.39
C GLU A 100 -3.12 26.18 14.96
N ASP A 101 -3.54 25.05 14.34
CA ASP A 101 -4.81 24.35 14.52
C ASP A 101 -4.73 22.99 15.24
N ILE A 102 -3.61 22.60 15.87
CA ILE A 102 -3.51 21.32 16.63
C ILE A 102 -2.80 21.55 17.97
N GLU A 103 -3.50 21.25 19.06
CA GLU A 103 -2.91 21.15 20.40
C GLU A 103 -2.17 19.82 20.53
N SER A 104 -0.90 19.86 20.96
CA SER A 104 -0.03 18.68 21.02
C SER A 104 0.59 18.54 22.41
N HIS A 105 0.40 17.37 23.04
CA HIS A 105 1.05 16.99 24.30
C HIS A 105 1.99 15.83 24.01
N LEU A 106 3.29 16.11 24.04
CA LEU A 106 4.32 15.15 23.66
C LEU A 106 4.89 14.43 24.87
N ASP A 107 5.33 13.19 24.66
CA ASP A 107 6.03 12.35 25.63
C ASP A 107 5.29 12.18 26.96
N VAL A 108 3.96 12.12 26.92
CA VAL A 108 3.10 11.93 28.10
C VAL A 108 3.29 10.50 28.63
N PRO A 109 3.83 10.30 29.84
CA PRO A 109 4.08 8.98 30.36
C PRO A 109 2.78 8.32 30.80
N TYR A 110 2.48 7.13 30.30
CA TYR A 110 1.35 6.32 30.76
C TYR A 110 1.75 5.28 31.83
N ALA A 111 3.06 5.02 31.97
CA ALA A 111 3.61 4.17 33.02
C ALA A 111 5.03 4.61 33.38
N SER A 112 5.45 4.29 34.61
CA SER A 112 6.84 4.46 35.07
C SER A 112 7.39 3.10 35.51
N ILE A 113 8.45 2.64 34.85
CA ILE A 113 9.12 1.36 35.13
C ILE A 113 10.58 1.67 35.45
N GLY A 114 11.03 1.29 36.65
CA GLY A 114 12.40 1.55 37.09
C GLY A 114 13.44 0.96 36.14
N GLY A 115 14.44 1.76 35.77
CA GLY A 115 15.53 1.35 34.88
C GLY A 115 15.20 1.38 33.38
N LEU A 116 13.99 1.80 33.00
CA LEU A 116 13.58 1.97 31.61
C LEU A 116 13.54 3.46 31.24
N ASP A 117 13.83 3.79 29.97
CA ASP A 117 13.58 5.12 29.43
C ASP A 117 12.07 5.43 29.50
N ALA A 118 11.71 6.58 30.08
CA ALA A 118 10.32 7.02 30.19
C ALA A 118 9.63 7.12 28.82
N ASN A 119 10.40 7.38 27.75
CA ASN A 119 9.90 7.42 26.39
C ASN A 119 9.44 6.05 25.86
N SER A 120 9.92 4.94 26.43
CA SER A 120 9.47 3.59 26.06
C SER A 120 8.03 3.30 26.52
N THR A 121 7.54 4.05 27.51
CA THR A 121 6.18 3.96 28.05
C THR A 121 5.46 5.32 28.05
N SER A 122 5.59 6.03 26.94
CA SER A 122 4.93 7.32 26.70
C SER A 122 4.07 7.34 25.44
N LEU A 123 3.21 8.34 25.33
CA LEU A 123 2.38 8.61 24.16
C LEU A 123 2.38 10.11 23.83
N ASP A 124 2.12 10.43 22.56
CA ASP A 124 1.86 11.79 22.09
C ASP A 124 0.36 11.93 21.84
N ILE A 125 -0.24 13.00 22.34
CA ILE A 125 -1.66 13.31 22.17
C ILE A 125 -1.79 14.54 21.28
N TYR A 126 -2.66 14.43 20.29
CA TYR A 126 -2.99 15.50 19.36
C TYR A 126 -4.49 15.72 19.39
N ALA A 127 -4.92 16.96 19.63
CA ALA A 127 -6.32 17.34 19.71
C ALA A 127 -6.58 18.64 18.93
N PRO A 128 -7.78 18.83 18.36
CA PRO A 128 -8.16 20.13 17.85
C PRO A 128 -8.31 21.15 19.00
N PRO A 129 -8.02 22.44 18.79
CA PRO A 129 -8.19 23.48 19.80
C PRO A 129 -9.60 23.49 20.38
N GLY A 130 -9.71 23.49 21.72
CA GLY A 130 -10.99 23.49 22.41
C GLY A 130 -11.77 22.17 22.30
N ALA A 131 -11.08 21.05 22.00
CA ALA A 131 -11.65 19.71 21.98
C ALA A 131 -12.46 19.42 23.26
N ARG A 132 -13.64 18.82 23.09
CA ARG A 132 -14.48 18.37 24.20
C ARG A 132 -15.36 17.20 23.78
N GLY A 133 -15.29 16.09 24.51
CA GLY A 133 -16.11 14.91 24.25
C GLY A 133 -15.90 14.28 22.87
N LEU A 134 -14.68 14.36 22.33
CA LEU A 134 -14.36 13.81 21.01
C LEU A 134 -13.96 12.32 21.10
N PRO A 135 -14.29 11.49 20.10
CA PRO A 135 -13.82 10.11 20.06
C PRO A 135 -12.28 10.05 20.06
N VAL A 136 -11.74 9.02 20.72
CA VAL A 136 -10.29 8.85 20.89
C VAL A 136 -9.81 7.73 19.99
N LEU A 137 -8.78 7.98 19.20
CA LEU A 137 -8.09 6.95 18.42
C LEU A 137 -6.66 6.78 18.91
N ALA A 138 -6.38 5.64 19.54
CA ALA A 138 -5.04 5.25 19.95
C ALA A 138 -4.34 4.48 18.82
N TYR A 139 -3.14 4.91 18.42
CA TYR A 139 -2.34 4.29 17.37
C TYR A 139 -1.08 3.60 17.93
N VAL A 140 -0.92 2.32 17.58
CA VAL A 140 0.22 1.47 17.93
C VAL A 140 1.11 1.26 16.72
N HIS A 141 2.34 1.76 16.77
CA HIS A 141 3.26 1.70 15.64
C HIS A 141 3.76 0.27 15.34
N GLY A 142 4.12 0.04 14.07
CA GLY A 142 4.82 -1.16 13.62
C GLY A 142 6.33 -1.13 13.89
N GLY A 143 7.07 -2.02 13.24
CA GLY A 143 8.53 -2.11 13.39
C GLY A 143 9.01 -3.43 14.00
N SER A 144 8.30 -4.53 13.74
CA SER A 144 8.74 -5.89 14.10
C SER A 144 9.04 -6.09 15.59
N TRP A 145 8.35 -5.37 16.48
CA TRP A 145 8.54 -5.40 17.94
C TRP A 145 9.95 -5.00 18.44
N SER A 146 10.87 -4.67 17.53
CA SER A 146 12.26 -4.32 17.80
C SER A 146 12.62 -2.90 17.35
N GLY A 147 11.71 -2.21 16.67
CA GLY A 147 11.89 -0.86 16.16
C GLY A 147 10.57 -0.11 16.04
N GLY A 148 10.66 1.15 15.60
CA GLY A 148 9.54 2.06 15.48
C GLY A 148 9.45 3.06 16.62
N ASP A 149 8.58 4.05 16.46
CA ASP A 149 8.35 5.10 17.44
C ASP A 149 6.99 5.76 17.20
N LYS A 150 6.35 6.30 18.24
CA LYS A 150 5.08 7.04 18.20
C LYS A 150 5.08 8.23 17.23
N ARG A 151 6.24 8.81 16.91
CA ARG A 151 6.39 9.86 15.88
C ARG A 151 6.18 9.34 14.45
N SER A 152 6.12 8.02 14.24
CA SER A 152 5.88 7.38 12.94
C SER A 152 4.38 7.30 12.56
N ALA A 153 3.53 8.16 13.12
CA ALA A 153 2.10 8.22 12.79
C ALA A 153 1.81 8.71 11.36
N GLY A 154 2.76 9.39 10.71
CA GLY A 154 2.59 9.92 9.35
C GLY A 154 1.52 11.00 9.29
N SER A 155 0.62 10.93 8.30
CA SER A 155 -0.48 11.90 8.10
C SER A 155 -1.66 11.70 9.05
N LYS A 156 -1.70 10.58 9.80
CA LYS A 156 -2.85 10.18 10.64
C LYS A 156 -3.20 11.22 11.69
N ALA A 157 -2.23 11.73 12.45
CA ALA A 157 -2.48 12.68 13.53
C ALA A 157 -3.24 13.91 13.00
N GLY A 158 -2.72 14.56 11.95
CA GLY A 158 -3.38 15.71 11.34
C GLY A 158 -4.71 15.39 10.67
N PHE A 159 -4.86 14.19 10.08
CA PHE A 159 -6.13 13.77 9.50
C PHE A 159 -7.21 13.61 10.58
N PHE A 160 -6.93 12.86 11.64
CA PHE A 160 -7.90 12.54 12.68
C PHE A 160 -8.26 13.75 13.53
N THR A 161 -7.30 14.64 13.85
CA THR A 161 -7.63 15.89 14.56
C THR A 161 -8.57 16.78 13.75
N ARG A 162 -8.32 16.94 12.44
CA ARG A 162 -9.25 17.67 11.54
C ARG A 162 -10.60 16.97 11.37
N ALA A 163 -10.64 15.64 11.53
CA ALA A 163 -11.86 14.86 11.50
C ALA A 163 -12.63 14.85 12.84
N GLY A 164 -12.16 15.61 13.85
CA GLY A 164 -12.84 15.74 15.14
C GLY A 164 -12.52 14.61 16.12
N PHE A 165 -11.30 14.08 16.11
CA PHE A 165 -10.84 13.06 17.05
C PHE A 165 -9.71 13.61 17.94
N VAL A 166 -9.60 13.06 19.15
CA VAL A 166 -8.33 13.06 19.87
C VAL A 166 -7.51 11.88 19.35
N PHE A 167 -6.34 12.15 18.79
CA PHE A 167 -5.42 11.13 18.29
C PHE A 167 -4.27 10.94 19.26
N ALA A 168 -4.08 9.72 19.76
CA ALA A 168 -2.98 9.37 20.65
C ALA A 168 -2.06 8.37 19.96
N SER A 169 -0.77 8.68 19.81
CA SER A 169 0.23 7.77 19.25
C SER A 169 1.14 7.27 20.36
N LEU A 170 1.27 5.97 20.57
CA LEU A 170 1.95 5.42 21.75
C LEU A 170 3.20 4.62 21.41
N ASN A 171 4.21 4.74 22.27
CA ASN A 171 5.34 3.81 22.34
C ASN A 171 4.99 2.62 23.24
N TYR A 172 5.69 1.52 23.04
CA TYR A 172 5.69 0.34 23.92
C TYR A 172 7.12 -0.18 24.01
N ARG A 173 7.44 -0.98 25.04
CA ARG A 173 8.77 -1.58 25.13
C ARG A 173 9.06 -2.41 23.88
N LEU A 174 10.20 -2.13 23.26
CA LEU A 174 10.76 -2.90 22.14
C LEU A 174 11.75 -3.93 22.66
N LEU A 175 12.13 -4.89 21.82
CA LEU A 175 13.17 -5.86 22.18
C LEU A 175 14.49 -5.16 22.60
N PRO A 176 15.20 -5.71 23.60
CA PRO A 176 14.89 -6.95 24.34
C PRO A 176 13.89 -6.81 25.50
N GLU A 177 13.68 -5.61 26.06
CA GLU A 177 12.82 -5.36 27.24
C GLU A 177 11.33 -5.66 26.95
N GLY A 178 10.95 -5.54 25.67
CA GLY A 178 9.62 -5.71 25.12
C GLY A 178 9.25 -7.13 24.70
N ARG A 179 10.02 -8.15 25.07
CA ARG A 179 9.63 -9.57 24.83
C ARG A 179 8.22 -9.82 25.35
N HIS A 180 7.43 -10.61 24.62
CA HIS A 180 6.08 -10.96 25.07
C HIS A 180 6.15 -11.59 26.47
N PRO A 181 5.30 -11.17 27.43
CA PRO A 181 4.09 -10.34 27.27
C PRO A 181 4.28 -8.83 27.49
N ASN A 182 5.50 -8.32 27.68
CA ASN A 182 5.74 -6.93 28.11
C ASN A 182 5.20 -5.88 27.14
N ASN A 183 5.40 -6.07 25.83
CA ASN A 183 4.89 -5.17 24.80
C ASN A 183 3.34 -5.08 24.80
N ALA A 184 2.64 -6.20 24.97
CA ALA A 184 1.19 -6.24 25.04
C ALA A 184 0.65 -5.61 26.33
N LEU A 185 1.33 -5.84 27.47
CA LEU A 185 1.03 -5.18 28.74
C LEU A 185 1.16 -3.66 28.64
N ASP A 186 2.15 -3.16 27.91
CA ASP A 186 2.35 -1.72 27.72
C ASP A 186 1.25 -1.09 26.87
N VAL A 187 0.84 -1.75 25.77
CA VAL A 187 -0.30 -1.29 24.96
C VAL A 187 -1.60 -1.28 25.77
N ALA A 188 -1.82 -2.29 26.61
CA ALA A 188 -2.98 -2.34 27.50
C ALA A 188 -2.96 -1.23 28.58
N ARG A 189 -1.80 -0.96 29.19
CA ARG A 189 -1.62 0.15 30.12
C ARG A 189 -1.87 1.50 29.46
N ALA A 190 -1.39 1.70 28.23
CA ALA A 190 -1.65 2.92 27.48
C ALA A 190 -3.13 3.10 27.16
N ALA A 191 -3.84 2.04 26.75
CA ALA A 191 -5.28 2.08 26.53
C ALA A 191 -6.06 2.38 27.82
N ALA A 192 -5.69 1.75 28.94
CA ALA A 192 -6.28 2.01 30.25
C ALA A 192 -6.04 3.47 30.71
N TRP A 193 -4.82 3.96 30.52
CA TRP A 193 -4.45 5.34 30.83
C TRP A 193 -5.26 6.33 29.98
N LEU A 194 -5.40 6.08 28.67
CA LEU A 194 -6.24 6.93 27.82
C LEU A 194 -7.70 6.92 28.25
N HIS A 195 -8.24 5.78 28.66
CA HIS A 195 -9.58 5.73 29.23
C HIS A 195 -9.71 6.57 30.50
N ASP A 196 -8.66 6.68 31.32
CA ASP A 196 -8.71 7.46 32.57
C ASP A 196 -8.45 8.95 32.38
N HIS A 197 -7.68 9.32 31.35
CA HIS A 197 -7.14 10.67 31.19
C HIS A 197 -7.58 11.39 29.90
N ALA A 198 -8.21 10.71 28.94
CA ALA A 198 -8.56 11.33 27.65
C ALA A 198 -9.43 12.60 27.79
N ALA A 199 -10.29 12.67 28.82
CA ALA A 199 -11.12 13.84 29.08
C ALA A 199 -10.30 15.13 29.34
N GLU A 200 -9.09 15.00 29.87
CA GLU A 200 -8.16 16.12 30.09
C GLU A 200 -7.68 16.73 28.77
N TYR A 201 -7.73 15.95 27.69
CA TYR A 201 -7.31 16.33 26.35
C TYR A 201 -8.50 16.52 25.39
N GLY A 202 -9.71 16.64 25.95
CA GLY A 202 -10.94 16.84 25.18
C GLY A 202 -11.54 15.57 24.57
N GLY A 203 -11.02 14.40 24.92
CA GLY A 203 -11.54 13.11 24.48
C GLY A 203 -12.70 12.60 25.34
N ASP A 204 -13.51 11.71 24.78
CA ASP A 204 -14.54 10.94 25.47
C ASP A 204 -14.00 9.52 25.73
N PRO A 205 -13.76 9.13 27.00
CA PRO A 205 -13.21 7.82 27.33
C PRO A 205 -14.14 6.67 26.96
N GLU A 206 -15.45 6.92 26.81
CA GLU A 206 -16.43 5.93 26.35
C GLU A 206 -16.42 5.75 24.83
N ARG A 207 -15.52 6.41 24.11
CA ARG A 207 -15.42 6.35 22.64
C ARG A 207 -13.99 6.12 22.18
N LEU A 208 -13.30 5.18 22.84
CA LEU A 208 -11.91 4.81 22.57
C LEU A 208 -11.81 3.69 21.53
N PHE A 209 -11.02 3.94 20.49
CA PHE A 209 -10.68 2.99 19.43
C PHE A 209 -9.18 2.70 19.44
N LEU A 210 -8.80 1.49 19.05
CA LEU A 210 -7.40 1.08 18.94
C LEU A 210 -7.06 0.76 17.49
N MET A 211 -6.05 1.42 16.94
CA MET A 211 -5.49 1.15 15.63
C MET A 211 -4.05 0.71 15.78
N GLY A 212 -3.60 -0.22 14.94
CA GLY A 212 -2.19 -0.55 14.89
C GLY A 212 -1.73 -0.92 13.49
N HIS A 213 -0.44 -0.76 13.22
CA HIS A 213 0.20 -1.20 11.97
C HIS A 213 1.18 -2.35 12.23
N SER A 214 1.18 -3.39 11.38
CA SER A 214 2.19 -4.46 11.44
C SER A 214 2.29 -5.13 12.82
N ALA A 215 3.43 -5.04 13.50
CA ALA A 215 3.60 -5.46 14.89
C ALA A 215 2.60 -4.79 15.84
N GLY A 216 2.30 -3.50 15.66
CA GLY A 216 1.30 -2.79 16.43
C GLY A 216 -0.13 -3.26 16.14
N ALA A 217 -0.43 -3.69 14.90
CA ALA A 217 -1.73 -4.30 14.58
C ALA A 217 -1.90 -5.64 15.30
N HIS A 218 -0.82 -6.41 15.45
CA HIS A 218 -0.81 -7.63 16.26
C HIS A 218 -1.07 -7.32 17.73
N LEU A 219 -0.34 -6.37 18.32
CA LEU A 219 -0.53 -6.00 19.73
C LEU A 219 -1.95 -5.45 20.00
N ALA A 220 -2.48 -4.62 19.10
CA ALA A 220 -3.84 -4.12 19.19
C ALA A 220 -4.87 -5.26 19.16
N ALA A 221 -4.73 -6.19 18.21
CA ALA A 221 -5.61 -7.36 18.12
C ALA A 221 -5.49 -8.28 19.34
N LEU A 222 -4.28 -8.46 19.86
CA LEU A 222 -4.02 -9.31 21.02
C LEU A 222 -4.63 -8.73 22.30
N VAL A 223 -4.40 -7.45 22.60
CA VAL A 223 -4.96 -6.76 23.78
C VAL A 223 -6.50 -6.78 23.74
N ALA A 224 -7.09 -6.63 22.56
CA ALA A 224 -8.54 -6.63 22.40
C ALA A 224 -9.20 -8.02 22.37
N THR A 225 -8.43 -9.11 22.27
CA THR A 225 -8.96 -10.50 22.27
C THR A 225 -8.60 -11.29 23.51
N ASN A 226 -7.52 -10.90 24.20
CA ASN A 226 -7.07 -11.49 25.45
C ASN A 226 -7.29 -10.49 26.60
N GLU A 227 -8.47 -10.60 27.22
CA GLU A 227 -8.96 -9.68 28.24
C GLU A 227 -8.06 -9.56 29.47
N ARG A 228 -7.16 -10.53 29.69
CA ARG A 228 -6.22 -10.48 30.81
C ARG A 228 -5.35 -9.22 30.78
N PHE A 229 -4.96 -8.74 29.59
CA PHE A 229 -4.05 -7.61 29.48
C PHE A 229 -4.69 -6.32 29.99
N LEU A 230 -5.95 -6.07 29.63
CA LEU A 230 -6.70 -4.94 30.18
C LEU A 230 -7.04 -5.16 31.65
N ARG A 231 -7.36 -6.39 32.08
CA ARG A 231 -7.62 -6.71 33.50
C ARG A 231 -6.41 -6.42 34.38
N ASP A 232 -5.20 -6.73 33.92
CA ASP A 232 -3.95 -6.39 34.61
C ASP A 232 -3.74 -4.87 34.74
N ALA A 233 -4.35 -4.09 33.84
CA ALA A 233 -4.40 -2.63 33.89
C ALA A 233 -5.68 -2.08 34.57
N GLY A 234 -6.47 -2.93 35.23
CA GLY A 234 -7.69 -2.53 35.95
C GLY A 234 -8.89 -2.20 35.06
N LYS A 235 -8.89 -2.64 33.80
CA LYS A 235 -9.96 -2.41 32.81
C LYS A 235 -10.50 -3.72 32.24
N ASP A 236 -11.62 -3.63 31.54
CA ASP A 236 -12.16 -4.72 30.73
C ASP A 236 -12.26 -4.31 29.25
N LEU A 237 -12.58 -5.26 28.37
CA LEU A 237 -12.61 -5.02 26.92
C LEU A 237 -13.65 -3.94 26.50
N SER A 238 -14.65 -3.63 27.32
CA SER A 238 -15.72 -2.68 26.98
C SER A 238 -15.26 -1.23 26.83
N ILE A 239 -14.05 -0.91 27.31
CA ILE A 239 -13.44 0.40 27.08
C ILE A 239 -13.13 0.63 25.59
N LEU A 240 -12.99 -0.45 24.81
CA LEU A 240 -12.69 -0.38 23.38
C LEU A 240 -13.99 -0.47 22.58
N LYS A 241 -14.24 0.50 21.71
CA LYS A 241 -15.41 0.51 20.81
C LYS A 241 -15.13 -0.08 19.44
N GLY A 242 -13.86 -0.29 19.10
CA GLY A 242 -13.46 -0.99 17.89
C GLY A 242 -11.96 -1.05 17.71
N VAL A 243 -11.51 -2.00 16.89
CA VAL A 243 -10.09 -2.21 16.58
C VAL A 243 -9.85 -2.15 15.08
N ILE A 244 -8.85 -1.37 14.66
CA ILE A 244 -8.42 -1.25 13.27
C ILE A 244 -7.03 -1.86 13.11
N ALA A 245 -6.97 -3.04 12.51
CA ALA A 245 -5.73 -3.77 12.25
C ALA A 245 -5.20 -3.44 10.85
N LEU A 246 -4.20 -2.56 10.78
CA LEU A 246 -3.52 -2.19 9.54
C LEU A 246 -2.42 -3.20 9.22
N ASP A 247 -2.80 -4.24 8.50
CA ASP A 247 -1.90 -5.13 7.80
C ASP A 247 -0.88 -5.83 8.71
N THR A 248 -1.25 -6.99 9.24
CA THR A 248 -0.32 -7.92 9.90
C THR A 248 -0.55 -9.35 9.44
N ASN A 249 0.49 -10.17 9.57
CA ASN A 249 0.38 -11.63 9.41
C ASN A 249 0.49 -12.35 10.75
N ALA A 250 0.52 -11.64 11.88
CA ALA A 250 0.82 -12.18 13.20
C ALA A 250 -0.44 -12.48 14.03
N TYR A 251 -1.48 -13.06 13.43
CA TYR A 251 -2.70 -13.45 14.16
C TYR A 251 -2.60 -14.85 14.78
N ASP A 252 -1.77 -15.71 14.18
CA ASP A 252 -1.35 -17.00 14.69
C ASP A 252 0.18 -17.10 14.71
N ILE A 253 0.76 -16.83 15.88
CA ILE A 253 2.21 -16.84 16.14
C ILE A 253 2.79 -18.26 16.08
N ALA A 254 2.05 -19.27 16.53
CA ALA A 254 2.51 -20.65 16.53
C ALA A 254 2.88 -21.11 15.12
N THR A 255 1.99 -20.87 14.15
CA THR A 255 2.21 -21.16 12.73
C THR A 255 3.41 -20.39 12.15
N LEU A 256 3.71 -19.18 12.64
CA LEU A 256 4.81 -18.35 12.13
C LEU A 256 6.17 -18.75 12.67
N VAL A 257 6.24 -19.24 13.91
CA VAL A 257 7.46 -19.75 14.52
C VAL A 257 7.94 -21.04 13.85
N GLU A 258 7.00 -21.88 13.41
CA GLU A 258 7.29 -23.09 12.63
C GLU A 258 7.81 -22.78 11.22
N ASN A 259 7.49 -21.60 10.67
CA ASN A 259 7.97 -21.19 9.35
C ASN A 259 9.46 -20.84 9.36
N GLN A 260 10.29 -21.72 8.80
CA GLN A 260 11.76 -21.64 8.85
C GLN A 260 12.37 -20.36 8.24
N ARG A 261 11.67 -19.63 7.35
CA ARG A 261 12.22 -18.42 6.71
C ARG A 261 12.09 -17.15 7.57
N ARG A 262 11.15 -17.10 8.51
CA ARG A 262 10.89 -15.91 9.36
C ARG A 262 10.84 -16.22 10.86
N GLY A 263 10.88 -17.50 11.24
CA GLY A 263 10.71 -17.93 12.63
C GLY A 263 11.75 -17.38 13.61
N ASN A 264 12.92 -16.92 13.16
CA ASN A 264 13.95 -16.38 14.07
C ASN A 264 13.47 -15.11 14.80
N LEU A 265 12.85 -14.16 14.09
CA LEU A 265 12.27 -12.96 14.71
C LEU A 265 11.13 -13.31 15.66
N PHE A 266 10.20 -14.17 15.23
CA PHE A 266 9.08 -14.57 16.09
C PHE A 266 9.55 -15.31 17.34
N ARG A 267 10.58 -16.17 17.25
CA ARG A 267 11.18 -16.82 18.42
C ARG A 267 11.89 -15.84 19.34
N GLU A 268 12.49 -14.80 18.77
CA GLU A 268 13.10 -13.74 19.58
C GLU A 268 12.05 -12.97 20.38
N VAL A 269 10.88 -12.68 19.81
CA VAL A 269 9.84 -11.94 20.52
C VAL A 269 9.02 -12.82 21.47
N PHE A 270 8.63 -14.01 21.02
CA PHE A 270 7.61 -14.85 21.66
C PHE A 270 8.16 -16.16 22.25
N GLY A 271 9.45 -16.46 22.06
CA GLY A 271 10.05 -17.72 22.47
C GLY A 271 9.62 -18.90 21.58
N ALA A 272 9.72 -20.10 22.13
CA ALA A 272 9.32 -21.35 21.45
C ALA A 272 8.33 -22.19 22.26
N ASP A 273 7.95 -21.74 23.46
CA ASP A 273 7.01 -22.46 24.32
C ASP A 273 5.58 -22.42 23.73
N PRO A 274 4.95 -23.57 23.43
CA PRO A 274 3.64 -23.60 22.77
C PRO A 274 2.54 -22.83 23.52
N ALA A 275 2.57 -22.82 24.86
CA ALA A 275 1.59 -22.07 25.65
C ALA A 275 1.77 -20.56 25.45
N THR A 276 3.01 -20.07 25.44
CA THR A 276 3.37 -18.67 25.15
C THR A 276 3.01 -18.26 23.72
N LEU A 277 3.26 -19.14 22.73
CA LEU A 277 2.87 -18.86 21.33
C LEU A 277 1.35 -18.76 21.18
N ARG A 278 0.60 -19.68 21.80
CA ARG A 278 -0.87 -19.64 21.81
C ARG A 278 -1.39 -18.39 22.52
N ASP A 279 -0.76 -18.03 23.64
CA ASP A 279 -1.08 -16.83 24.41
C ASP A 279 -0.86 -15.54 23.62
N ALA A 280 0.17 -15.51 22.76
CA ALA A 280 0.48 -14.39 21.88
C ALA A 280 -0.32 -14.37 20.56
N SER A 281 -1.15 -15.38 20.25
CA SER A 281 -1.93 -15.50 19.01
C SER A 281 -3.36 -14.93 19.16
N PRO A 282 -3.70 -13.74 18.62
CA PRO A 282 -5.07 -13.21 18.65
C PRO A 282 -6.16 -14.22 18.22
N THR A 283 -5.89 -15.03 17.19
CA THR A 283 -6.83 -16.05 16.71
C THR A 283 -7.16 -17.11 17.77
N ALA A 284 -6.19 -17.48 18.61
CA ALA A 284 -6.39 -18.46 19.68
C ALA A 284 -7.11 -17.85 20.91
N GLN A 285 -7.18 -16.53 21.00
CA GLN A 285 -7.80 -15.78 22.10
C GLN A 285 -9.24 -15.35 21.79
N ALA A 286 -9.63 -15.34 20.51
CA ALA A 286 -10.99 -15.07 20.07
C ALA A 286 -11.96 -16.20 20.51
N ALA A 287 -12.65 -15.96 21.63
CA ALA A 287 -13.62 -16.90 22.22
C ALA A 287 -14.90 -16.19 22.69
N PRO A 288 -16.05 -16.87 22.70
CA PRO A 288 -17.32 -16.28 23.13
C PRO A 288 -17.32 -15.78 24.58
N GLY A 289 -18.21 -14.83 24.87
CA GLY A 289 -18.49 -14.37 26.24
C GLY A 289 -17.44 -13.41 26.84
N LYS A 290 -16.44 -13.00 26.05
CA LYS A 290 -15.39 -12.08 26.50
C LYS A 290 -15.73 -10.59 26.32
N GLY A 291 -16.72 -10.26 25.48
CA GLY A 291 -17.01 -8.88 25.10
C GLY A 291 -15.97 -8.27 24.15
N ILE A 292 -15.48 -9.07 23.19
CA ILE A 292 -14.48 -8.63 22.21
C ILE A 292 -15.08 -7.50 21.33
N PRO A 293 -14.41 -6.34 21.20
CA PRO A 293 -14.90 -5.24 20.38
C PRO A 293 -14.97 -5.63 18.89
N PRO A 294 -15.72 -4.88 18.07
CA PRO A 294 -15.76 -5.08 16.62
C PRO A 294 -14.39 -4.81 15.97
N PHE A 295 -14.11 -5.47 14.85
CA PHE A 295 -12.83 -5.35 14.14
C PHE A 295 -12.98 -4.90 12.68
N LEU A 296 -12.09 -4.02 12.27
CA LEU A 296 -11.80 -3.68 10.88
C LEU A 296 -10.38 -4.12 10.54
N ILE A 297 -10.24 -5.08 9.63
CA ILE A 297 -8.96 -5.70 9.30
C ILE A 297 -8.59 -5.39 7.87
N PHE A 298 -7.44 -4.74 7.68
CA PHE A 298 -6.84 -4.54 6.36
C PHE A 298 -5.69 -5.51 6.15
N HIS A 299 -5.51 -5.94 4.90
CA HIS A 299 -4.30 -6.68 4.52
C HIS A 299 -3.84 -6.31 3.12
N THR A 300 -2.52 -6.19 2.95
CA THR A 300 -1.91 -6.06 1.63
C THR A 300 -1.74 -7.45 0.99
N TYR A 301 -1.40 -7.49 -0.30
CA TYR A 301 -1.18 -8.78 -0.97
C TYR A 301 0.05 -9.51 -0.39
N SER A 302 -0.18 -10.68 0.17
CA SER A 302 0.85 -11.61 0.62
C SER A 302 0.29 -13.02 0.71
N PRO A 303 1.10 -14.08 0.46
CA PRO A 303 0.68 -15.47 0.64
C PRO A 303 0.20 -15.81 2.07
N THR A 304 0.51 -14.97 3.08
CA THR A 304 0.21 -15.24 4.48
C THR A 304 -0.78 -14.25 5.11
N ARG A 305 -0.71 -12.96 4.76
CA ARG A 305 -1.52 -11.90 5.39
C ARG A 305 -3.01 -12.07 5.14
N GLY A 306 -3.41 -12.27 3.89
CA GLY A 306 -4.82 -12.50 3.53
C GLY A 306 -5.42 -13.72 4.23
N PRO A 307 -4.81 -14.91 4.11
CA PRO A 307 -5.29 -16.11 4.81
C PRO A 307 -5.36 -15.96 6.33
N GLN A 308 -4.34 -15.36 6.98
CA GLN A 308 -4.39 -15.15 8.43
C GLN A 308 -5.45 -14.12 8.83
N ALA A 309 -5.62 -13.04 8.08
CA ALA A 309 -6.66 -12.03 8.33
C ALA A 309 -8.06 -12.64 8.25
N GLN A 310 -8.32 -13.49 7.24
CA GLN A 310 -9.60 -14.19 7.10
C GLN A 310 -9.82 -15.19 8.24
N ALA A 311 -8.83 -16.01 8.56
CA ALA A 311 -8.92 -16.97 9.67
C ALA A 311 -9.18 -16.29 11.02
N PHE A 312 -8.55 -15.14 11.26
CA PHE A 312 -8.80 -14.32 12.45
C PHE A 312 -10.20 -13.74 12.47
N ALA A 313 -10.66 -13.15 11.36
CA ALA A 313 -12.02 -12.61 11.25
C ALA A 313 -13.09 -13.69 11.44
N GLU A 314 -12.89 -14.90 10.94
CA GLU A 314 -13.78 -16.02 11.18
C GLU A 314 -13.78 -16.44 12.67
N ALA A 315 -12.62 -16.44 13.33
CA ALA A 315 -12.55 -16.73 14.76
C ALA A 315 -13.31 -15.69 15.60
N LEU A 316 -13.19 -14.41 15.24
CA LEU A 316 -13.96 -13.31 15.85
C LEU A 316 -15.47 -13.48 15.65
N ARG A 317 -15.90 -13.80 14.42
CA ARG A 317 -17.32 -14.05 14.12
C ARG A 317 -17.86 -15.26 14.90
N ARG A 318 -17.08 -16.34 15.02
CA ARG A 318 -17.43 -17.50 15.88
C ARG A 318 -17.48 -17.15 17.37
N ALA A 319 -16.67 -16.19 17.80
CA ALA A 319 -16.71 -15.65 19.16
C ALA A 319 -17.90 -14.70 19.40
N GLY A 320 -18.69 -14.39 18.37
CA GLY A 320 -19.90 -13.56 18.47
C GLY A 320 -19.66 -12.06 18.32
N THR A 321 -18.53 -11.63 17.77
CA THR A 321 -18.27 -10.22 17.44
C THR A 321 -18.16 -9.98 15.94
N SER A 322 -18.36 -8.73 15.49
CA SER A 322 -18.25 -8.38 14.08
C SER A 322 -16.78 -8.21 13.67
N ALA A 323 -16.47 -8.67 12.47
CA ALA A 323 -15.15 -8.49 11.87
C ALA A 323 -15.31 -8.30 10.37
N GLU A 324 -14.79 -7.20 9.86
CA GLU A 324 -14.74 -6.88 8.43
C GLU A 324 -13.30 -7.01 7.93
N VAL A 325 -13.12 -7.61 6.75
CA VAL A 325 -11.80 -7.78 6.13
C VAL A 325 -11.79 -7.07 4.79
N PHE A 326 -10.87 -6.13 4.63
CA PHE A 326 -10.70 -5.37 3.40
C PHE A 326 -9.32 -5.62 2.77
N PRO A 327 -9.27 -6.15 1.53
CA PRO A 327 -8.02 -6.28 0.81
C PRO A 327 -7.56 -4.92 0.28
N ALA A 328 -6.36 -4.52 0.68
CA ALA A 328 -5.63 -3.34 0.19
C ALA A 328 -4.57 -3.81 -0.82
N THR A 329 -5.00 -4.45 -1.92
CA THR A 329 -4.08 -5.18 -2.83
C THR A 329 -3.21 -4.28 -3.69
N GLU A 330 -3.59 -3.02 -3.85
CA GLU A 330 -2.86 -2.03 -4.65
C GLU A 330 -1.70 -1.37 -3.89
N GLU A 331 -1.57 -1.63 -2.58
CA GLU A 331 -0.52 -1.08 -1.73
C GLU A 331 0.41 -2.18 -1.21
N ASN A 332 1.67 -1.83 -0.97
CA ASN A 332 2.56 -2.68 -0.18
C ASN A 332 2.45 -2.41 1.33
N HIS A 333 3.08 -3.28 2.12
CA HIS A 333 3.00 -3.25 3.58
C HIS A 333 3.42 -1.92 4.25
N GLY A 334 4.35 -1.18 3.63
CA GLY A 334 4.74 0.14 4.10
C GLY A 334 3.81 1.24 3.60
N GLU A 335 3.39 1.16 2.34
CA GLU A 335 2.52 2.13 1.69
C GLU A 335 1.19 2.30 2.41
N ILE A 336 0.50 1.20 2.76
CA ILE A 336 -0.77 1.25 3.52
C ILE A 336 -0.65 2.03 4.83
N ASN A 337 0.53 2.08 5.44
CA ASN A 337 0.75 2.91 6.63
C ASN A 337 1.05 4.37 6.27
N MET A 338 1.80 4.63 5.21
CA MET A 338 2.21 5.98 4.83
C MET A 338 1.07 6.80 4.21
N THR A 339 0.21 6.16 3.40
CA THR A 339 -0.91 6.78 2.70
C THR A 339 -2.11 7.00 3.61
N PHE A 340 -2.19 6.28 4.73
CA PHE A 340 -3.29 6.41 5.68
C PHE A 340 -3.41 7.84 6.24
N GLY A 341 -4.59 8.43 6.08
CA GLY A 341 -4.89 9.82 6.42
C GLY A 341 -4.61 10.81 5.29
N THR A 342 -4.22 10.35 4.10
CA THR A 342 -4.15 11.20 2.90
C THR A 342 -5.52 11.29 2.19
N PRO A 343 -5.84 12.40 1.51
CA PRO A 343 -7.10 12.55 0.79
C PRO A 343 -7.30 11.45 -0.28
N GLY A 344 -8.49 10.84 -0.30
CA GLY A 344 -8.85 9.80 -1.28
C GLY A 344 -8.32 8.39 -0.96
N ASP A 345 -7.68 8.19 0.19
CA ASP A 345 -7.26 6.86 0.64
C ASP A 345 -8.48 5.99 1.05
N PRO A 346 -8.78 4.88 0.34
CA PRO A 346 -9.97 4.06 0.61
C PRO A 346 -10.00 3.45 2.02
N GLN A 347 -8.83 3.18 2.59
CA GLN A 347 -8.63 2.51 3.88
C GLN A 347 -8.99 3.48 5.01
N THR A 348 -8.60 4.74 4.85
CA THR A 348 -9.01 5.87 5.69
C THR A 348 -10.52 6.05 5.67
N GLU A 349 -11.15 6.09 4.50
CA GLU A 349 -12.62 6.26 4.40
C GLU A 349 -13.39 5.13 5.09
N LYS A 350 -12.97 3.88 4.87
CA LYS A 350 -13.58 2.71 5.51
C LYS A 350 -13.44 2.75 7.02
N THR A 351 -12.28 3.20 7.50
CA THR A 351 -12.02 3.37 8.92
C THR A 351 -12.92 4.43 9.54
N MET A 352 -13.12 5.56 8.87
CA MET A 352 -14.06 6.58 9.33
C MET A 352 -15.49 6.05 9.44
N ARG A 353 -15.97 5.32 8.42
CA ARG A 353 -17.31 4.71 8.45
C ARG A 353 -17.45 3.69 9.57
N PHE A 354 -16.44 2.83 9.76
CA PHE A 354 -16.40 1.84 10.84
C PHE A 354 -16.45 2.49 12.22
N MET A 355 -15.68 3.56 12.46
CA MET A 355 -15.73 4.23 13.77
C MET A 355 -17.06 4.94 13.99
N GLN A 356 -17.62 5.58 12.96
CA GLN A 356 -18.93 6.23 13.03
C GLN A 356 -20.05 5.24 13.40
N SER A 357 -20.06 4.05 12.80
CA SER A 357 -21.07 3.02 13.09
C SER A 357 -20.94 2.39 14.49
N HIS A 358 -19.79 2.58 15.15
CA HIS A 358 -19.51 2.02 16.48
C HIS A 358 -19.33 3.10 17.56
N GLY A 359 -20.05 4.22 17.42
CA GLY A 359 -20.16 5.21 18.48
C GLY A 359 -19.22 6.41 18.36
N ALA A 360 -18.54 6.62 17.24
CA ALA A 360 -17.80 7.85 16.98
C ALA A 360 -18.68 9.02 16.46
N GLY A 361 -19.99 8.84 16.25
CA GLY A 361 -20.92 9.95 15.93
C GLY A 361 -21.18 10.91 17.11
N SER A 362 -21.55 12.17 16.86
CA SER A 362 -21.76 13.19 17.90
C SER A 362 -23.06 12.96 18.70
N SER A 363 -23.03 13.30 19.99
CA SER A 363 -24.20 13.30 20.91
C SER A 363 -25.22 14.41 20.62
N ASP A 364 -24.92 15.34 19.71
CA ASP A 364 -25.84 16.39 19.22
C ASP A 364 -26.59 15.96 17.94
N GLY A 365 -26.45 14.70 17.53
CA GLY A 365 -26.91 14.18 16.24
C GLY A 365 -28.42 13.99 16.03
N ASN A 366 -29.30 14.53 16.89
CA ASN A 366 -30.75 14.49 16.62
C ASN A 366 -31.19 15.46 15.49
N ALA A 367 -30.25 16.25 14.94
CA ALA A 367 -30.45 17.01 13.71
C ALA A 367 -29.96 16.28 12.44
N ALA A 368 -29.24 15.16 12.56
CA ALA A 368 -28.75 14.37 11.42
C ALA A 368 -29.64 13.14 11.11
N ARG A 369 -30.65 12.88 11.94
CA ARG A 369 -31.66 11.82 11.71
C ARG A 369 -32.64 12.13 10.57
N GLU A 370 -32.53 13.28 9.91
CA GLU A 370 -33.21 13.56 8.63
C GLU A 370 -32.34 13.23 7.40
N GLY A 371 -31.10 12.74 7.60
CA GLY A 371 -30.21 12.27 6.53
C GLY A 371 -30.12 10.75 6.41
N GLU A 372 -30.99 10.01 7.11
CA GLU A 372 -31.13 8.54 7.03
C GLU A 372 -31.94 8.11 5.80
N ALA A 373 -31.78 8.81 4.68
CA ALA A 373 -31.85 8.09 3.42
C ALA A 373 -30.55 7.28 3.36
N ALA A 374 -30.62 6.02 2.89
CA ALA A 374 -29.49 5.49 2.14
C ALA A 374 -28.98 6.63 1.26
N LEU A 375 -27.67 6.77 1.10
CA LEU A 375 -27.16 7.58 0.00
C LEU A 375 -27.76 6.95 -1.27
N ASP A 376 -28.97 7.39 -1.61
CA ASP A 376 -29.71 7.17 -2.82
C ASP A 376 -28.97 8.08 -3.79
N LEU A 377 -27.75 7.64 -4.05
CA LEU A 377 -26.89 8.07 -5.11
C LEU A 377 -27.36 7.18 -6.23
N PRO A 378 -28.39 7.57 -7.00
CA PRO A 378 -28.95 6.73 -8.05
C PRO A 378 -27.85 6.19 -8.98
N TYR A 379 -26.72 6.90 -9.09
CA TYR A 379 -25.53 6.55 -9.85
C TYR A 379 -24.66 5.40 -9.29
N LEU A 380 -24.87 4.93 -8.05
CA LEU A 380 -24.23 3.71 -7.51
C LEU A 380 -25.21 2.54 -7.37
N SER A 381 -26.43 2.69 -7.86
CA SER A 381 -27.35 1.56 -8.00
C SER A 381 -26.77 0.53 -8.97
N GLY A 382 -27.08 -0.76 -8.77
CA GLY A 382 -26.64 -1.80 -9.69
C GLY A 382 -27.12 -1.56 -11.13
N GLU A 383 -28.28 -0.92 -11.30
CA GLU A 383 -28.84 -0.53 -12.59
C GLU A 383 -28.04 0.61 -13.24
N ALA A 384 -27.74 1.68 -12.50
CA ALA A 384 -26.96 2.79 -13.04
C ALA A 384 -25.51 2.38 -13.35
N LEU A 385 -24.90 1.57 -12.49
CA LEU A 385 -23.56 1.03 -12.73
C LEU A 385 -23.55 0.15 -13.99
N TYR A 386 -24.57 -0.68 -14.17
CA TYR A 386 -24.70 -1.49 -15.38
C TYR A 386 -24.90 -0.63 -16.63
N ALA A 387 -25.73 0.41 -16.56
CA ALA A 387 -25.95 1.35 -17.64
C ALA A 387 -24.67 2.12 -18.03
N ASP A 388 -23.86 2.55 -17.05
CA ASP A 388 -22.58 3.20 -17.30
C ASP A 388 -21.56 2.23 -17.92
N VAL A 389 -21.55 0.96 -17.49
CA VAL A 389 -20.71 -0.10 -18.11
C VAL A 389 -21.15 -0.35 -19.55
N GLN A 390 -22.46 -0.41 -19.83
CA GLN A 390 -22.98 -0.54 -21.18
C GLN A 390 -22.59 0.65 -22.05
N ALA A 391 -22.82 1.88 -21.56
CA ALA A 391 -22.46 3.10 -22.25
C ALA A 391 -20.95 3.13 -22.55
N TYR A 392 -20.10 2.73 -21.59
CA TYR A 392 -18.67 2.59 -21.80
C TYR A 392 -18.36 1.56 -22.88
N CYS A 393 -18.94 0.36 -22.83
CA CYS A 393 -18.70 -0.68 -23.85
C CYS A 393 -19.16 -0.25 -25.26
N ASP A 394 -20.24 0.51 -25.37
CA ASP A 394 -20.81 0.98 -26.65
C ASP A 394 -19.92 2.03 -27.34
N LEU A 395 -19.01 2.69 -26.60
CA LEU A 395 -18.01 3.60 -27.17
C LEU A 395 -16.99 2.87 -28.07
N GLY A 396 -16.87 1.55 -27.94
CA GLY A 396 -16.04 0.71 -28.80
C GLY A 396 -14.72 0.29 -28.17
N GLU A 397 -13.66 0.16 -28.98
CA GLU A 397 -12.38 -0.37 -28.53
C GLU A 397 -11.52 0.68 -27.81
N HIS A 398 -11.42 0.57 -26.48
CA HIS A 398 -10.74 1.51 -25.58
C HIS A 398 -9.21 1.45 -25.57
N ARG A 399 -8.57 1.36 -26.75
CA ARG A 399 -7.11 1.52 -26.84
C ARG A 399 -6.78 3.02 -26.88
N THR A 400 -5.65 3.40 -26.27
CA THR A 400 -5.17 4.79 -26.28
C THR A 400 -5.26 5.40 -27.69
N ALA A 401 -5.63 6.66 -27.81
CA ALA A 401 -5.77 7.45 -29.06
C ALA A 401 -6.71 6.88 -30.13
N THR A 402 -7.52 5.86 -29.82
CA THR A 402 -8.65 5.47 -30.67
C THR A 402 -9.77 6.51 -30.58
N PRO A 403 -10.72 6.52 -31.54
CA PRO A 403 -11.94 7.31 -31.41
C PRO A 403 -12.71 7.01 -30.11
N ALA A 404 -12.73 5.74 -29.66
CA ALA A 404 -13.39 5.32 -28.42
C ALA A 404 -12.72 5.89 -27.16
N ASP A 405 -11.38 5.91 -27.11
CA ASP A 405 -10.62 6.52 -26.01
C ASP A 405 -10.88 8.02 -25.90
N ARG A 406 -10.91 8.72 -27.04
CA ARG A 406 -11.32 10.14 -27.09
C ARG A 406 -12.75 10.34 -26.62
N ALA A 407 -13.68 9.54 -27.14
CA ALA A 407 -15.10 9.63 -26.78
C ALA A 407 -15.33 9.34 -25.29
N THR A 408 -14.56 8.42 -24.70
CA THR A 408 -14.59 8.13 -23.26
C THR A 408 -14.11 9.32 -22.45
N ALA A 409 -12.97 9.90 -22.81
CA ALA A 409 -12.44 11.05 -22.11
C ALA A 409 -13.37 12.28 -22.23
N GLU A 410 -14.00 12.47 -23.39
CA GLU A 410 -15.05 13.48 -23.61
C GLU A 410 -16.31 13.21 -22.79
N TRP A 411 -16.75 11.95 -22.69
CA TRP A 411 -17.88 11.54 -21.86
C TRP A 411 -17.63 11.82 -20.37
N ILE A 412 -16.46 11.44 -19.85
CA ILE A 412 -16.06 11.73 -18.46
C ILE A 412 -15.97 13.24 -18.23
N ALA A 413 -15.37 13.99 -19.16
CA ALA A 413 -15.27 15.45 -19.04
C ALA A 413 -16.64 16.14 -19.09
N ALA A 414 -17.61 15.59 -19.83
CA ALA A 414 -18.99 16.09 -19.82
C ALA A 414 -19.64 15.89 -18.44
N ARG A 415 -19.52 14.69 -17.84
CA ARG A 415 -20.02 14.41 -16.49
C ARG A 415 -19.40 15.31 -15.43
N MET A 416 -18.09 15.55 -15.51
CA MET A 416 -17.39 16.46 -14.59
C MET A 416 -17.91 17.90 -14.71
N ARG A 417 -18.16 18.38 -15.94
CA ARG A 417 -18.72 19.71 -16.18
C ARG A 417 -20.16 19.83 -15.70
N GLU A 418 -20.98 18.79 -15.81
CA GLU A 418 -22.34 18.74 -15.21
C GLU A 418 -22.29 18.93 -13.68
N CYS A 419 -21.21 18.48 -13.05
CA CYS A 419 -20.95 18.69 -11.62
C CYS A 419 -20.27 20.04 -11.29
N GLY A 420 -20.11 20.93 -12.26
CA GLY A 420 -19.48 22.25 -12.06
C GLY A 420 -17.95 22.23 -12.02
N LEU A 421 -17.31 21.13 -12.42
CA LEU A 421 -15.84 21.02 -12.46
C LEU A 421 -15.30 21.50 -13.82
N ALA A 422 -14.18 22.20 -13.77
CA ALA A 422 -13.42 22.55 -14.98
C ALA A 422 -12.66 21.32 -15.50
N THR A 423 -12.55 21.19 -16.83
CA THR A 423 -11.88 20.06 -17.49
C THR A 423 -11.00 20.56 -18.62
N ASP A 424 -9.75 20.13 -18.64
CA ASP A 424 -8.78 20.45 -19.69
C ASP A 424 -8.18 19.18 -20.30
N PHE A 425 -8.03 19.17 -21.63
CA PHE A 425 -7.37 18.08 -22.35
C PHE A 425 -5.93 18.45 -22.67
N ILE A 426 -4.99 17.64 -22.18
CA ILE A 426 -3.55 17.80 -22.48
C ILE A 426 -3.17 16.77 -23.55
N PRO A 427 -2.97 17.19 -24.81
CA PRO A 427 -2.58 16.25 -25.86
C PRO A 427 -1.12 15.81 -25.65
N PHE A 428 -0.87 14.52 -25.88
CA PHE A 428 0.48 13.98 -26.01
C PHE A 428 0.55 13.10 -27.26
N ALA A 429 1.71 13.08 -27.91
CA ALA A 429 1.95 12.22 -29.06
C ALA A 429 2.59 10.91 -28.61
N THR A 430 2.04 9.79 -29.07
CA THR A 430 2.65 8.47 -28.90
C THR A 430 2.55 7.68 -30.19
N ARG A 431 3.56 6.86 -30.48
CA ARG A 431 3.49 5.92 -31.61
C ARG A 431 2.68 4.72 -31.18
N GLN A 432 1.70 4.36 -32.00
CA GLN A 432 0.82 3.22 -31.74
C GLN A 432 0.99 2.16 -32.79
N PHE A 433 0.82 0.92 -32.34
CA PHE A 433 0.90 -0.26 -33.17
C PHE A 433 -0.37 -1.05 -32.92
N PHE A 434 -1.13 -1.28 -33.98
CA PHE A 434 -2.30 -2.15 -33.95
C PHE A 434 -1.89 -3.47 -34.59
N VAL A 435 -2.13 -4.55 -33.85
CA VAL A 435 -1.96 -5.90 -34.39
C VAL A 435 -3.25 -6.23 -35.11
N ASP A 436 -3.16 -6.45 -36.42
CA ASP A 436 -4.29 -6.90 -37.24
C ASP A 436 -4.54 -8.41 -37.04
N GLU A 437 -3.48 -9.22 -37.09
CA GLU A 437 -3.54 -10.66 -36.88
C GLU A 437 -2.24 -11.21 -36.27
N ALA A 438 -2.35 -12.30 -35.51
CA ALA A 438 -1.20 -13.09 -35.08
C ALA A 438 -1.59 -14.57 -34.98
N TRP A 439 -0.68 -15.47 -35.33
CA TRP A 439 -0.95 -16.89 -35.36
C TRP A 439 0.31 -17.70 -35.07
N LEU A 440 0.12 -18.92 -34.57
CA LEU A 440 1.16 -19.92 -34.38
C LEU A 440 0.88 -21.10 -35.28
N GLU A 441 1.91 -21.56 -36.00
CA GLU A 441 1.88 -22.81 -36.73
C GLU A 441 2.61 -23.90 -35.94
N VAL A 442 1.92 -25.00 -35.63
CA VAL A 442 2.55 -26.23 -35.11
C VAL A 442 2.08 -27.39 -35.97
N ASP A 443 3.03 -28.14 -36.54
CA ASP A 443 2.76 -29.31 -37.39
C ASP A 443 1.73 -29.02 -38.51
N GLY A 444 1.83 -27.84 -39.14
CA GLY A 444 0.95 -27.43 -40.24
C GLY A 444 -0.43 -26.92 -39.82
N ARG A 445 -0.73 -26.85 -38.52
CA ARG A 445 -1.96 -26.27 -37.98
C ARG A 445 -1.71 -24.86 -37.48
N ALA A 446 -2.40 -23.88 -38.08
CA ALA A 446 -2.44 -22.52 -37.58
C ALA A 446 -3.43 -22.38 -36.42
N ILE A 447 -3.02 -21.68 -35.37
CA ILE A 447 -3.83 -21.30 -34.21
C ILE A 447 -3.75 -19.78 -34.10
N GLU A 448 -4.91 -19.13 -34.11
CA GLU A 448 -4.99 -17.69 -33.84
C GLU A 448 -4.46 -17.39 -32.44
N ALA A 449 -3.64 -16.35 -32.35
CA ALA A 449 -2.94 -15.97 -31.14
C ALA A 449 -3.19 -14.49 -30.84
N PHE A 450 -3.27 -14.15 -29.55
CA PHE A 450 -3.35 -12.77 -29.10
C PHE A 450 -1.98 -12.32 -28.60
N PRO A 451 -1.26 -11.42 -29.28
CA PRO A 451 0.02 -10.93 -28.81
C PRO A 451 -0.18 -9.95 -27.66
N CYS A 452 0.49 -10.19 -26.55
CA CYS A 452 0.37 -9.34 -25.37
C CYS A 452 1.26 -8.07 -25.40
N TRP A 453 1.99 -7.82 -26.49
CA TRP A 453 3.07 -6.82 -26.53
C TRP A 453 2.99 -5.88 -27.74
N PRO A 454 3.54 -4.65 -27.62
CA PRO A 454 3.57 -3.70 -28.73
C PRO A 454 4.32 -4.23 -29.95
N ALA A 455 3.77 -4.04 -31.14
CA ALA A 455 4.33 -4.58 -32.38
C ALA A 455 5.70 -3.99 -32.79
N HIS A 456 6.27 -3.05 -32.04
CA HIS A 456 7.65 -2.58 -32.30
C HIS A 456 8.72 -3.49 -31.68
N PHE A 457 8.35 -4.38 -30.75
CA PHE A 457 9.27 -5.38 -30.22
C PHE A 457 9.32 -6.62 -31.12
N THR A 458 8.17 -7.06 -31.62
CA THR A 458 8.09 -8.13 -32.62
C THR A 458 8.12 -7.50 -34.01
N GLY A 459 9.27 -7.54 -34.70
CA GLY A 459 9.33 -7.11 -36.09
C GLY A 459 8.26 -7.81 -36.96
N PRO A 460 7.93 -7.28 -38.16
CA PRO A 460 6.87 -7.81 -39.00
C PRO A 460 7.17 -9.21 -39.58
N GLU A 461 8.37 -9.75 -39.33
CA GLU A 461 8.83 -11.03 -39.86
C GLU A 461 8.48 -12.19 -38.91
N ALA A 462 7.97 -13.28 -39.47
CA ALA A 462 7.65 -14.48 -38.70
C ALA A 462 8.92 -15.19 -38.18
N ILE A 463 8.97 -15.48 -36.88
CA ILE A 463 10.06 -16.25 -36.26
C ILE A 463 9.76 -17.75 -36.40
N ARG A 464 10.71 -18.51 -36.98
CA ARG A 464 10.61 -19.97 -37.14
C ARG A 464 11.80 -20.66 -36.45
N ALA A 465 11.52 -21.41 -35.39
CA ALA A 465 12.53 -22.19 -34.67
C ALA A 465 11.89 -23.34 -33.86
N PRO A 466 12.64 -24.40 -33.50
CA PRO A 466 12.11 -25.51 -32.70
C PRO A 466 11.61 -25.05 -31.33
N LEU A 467 10.49 -25.63 -30.86
CA LEU A 467 9.97 -25.40 -29.50
C LEU A 467 10.73 -26.24 -28.47
N ALA A 468 11.04 -25.66 -27.31
CA ALA A 468 11.66 -26.38 -26.19
C ALA A 468 11.14 -25.91 -24.82
N LYS A 469 10.91 -26.86 -23.90
CA LYS A 469 10.63 -26.60 -22.47
C LYS A 469 11.95 -26.50 -21.69
N GLU A 470 12.00 -25.71 -20.62
CA GLU A 470 13.12 -25.71 -19.66
C GLU A 470 13.32 -27.15 -19.09
N PRO A 471 14.56 -27.66 -18.87
CA PRO A 471 15.85 -26.98 -18.71
C PRO A 471 16.98 -27.52 -19.64
N GLN A 472 16.80 -27.48 -20.96
CA GLN A 472 17.87 -27.76 -21.95
C GLN A 472 18.34 -26.47 -22.62
N THR A 473 19.49 -26.51 -23.32
CA THR A 473 20.02 -25.35 -24.08
C THR A 473 18.95 -24.75 -25.00
N LEU A 474 18.63 -23.48 -24.78
CA LEU A 474 17.62 -22.74 -25.54
C LEU A 474 18.22 -22.03 -26.77
N GLN A 475 19.54 -22.15 -26.99
CA GLN A 475 20.23 -21.64 -28.17
C GLN A 475 19.50 -21.97 -29.48
N GLY A 476 19.01 -20.95 -30.17
CA GLY A 476 18.34 -21.10 -31.48
C GLY A 476 16.93 -21.67 -31.43
N LYS A 477 16.29 -21.74 -30.26
CA LYS A 477 14.96 -22.32 -30.03
C LYS A 477 13.95 -21.30 -29.53
N ILE A 478 12.67 -21.61 -29.68
CA ILE A 478 11.56 -20.88 -29.05
C ILE A 478 11.29 -21.52 -27.68
N ALA A 479 11.46 -20.76 -26.61
CA ALA A 479 11.24 -21.25 -25.25
C ALA A 479 9.74 -21.35 -24.95
N LEU A 480 9.28 -22.52 -24.49
CA LEU A 480 7.90 -22.76 -24.10
C LEU A 480 7.73 -22.60 -22.59
N ILE A 481 7.03 -21.55 -22.17
CA ILE A 481 6.83 -21.17 -20.77
C ILE A 481 5.37 -21.44 -20.40
N ASP A 482 5.12 -22.46 -19.57
CA ASP A 482 3.79 -22.72 -18.99
C ASP A 482 3.63 -21.89 -17.72
N ALA A 483 2.68 -20.96 -17.68
CA ALA A 483 2.55 -20.04 -16.55
C ALA A 483 1.11 -19.68 -16.20
N ALA A 484 0.83 -19.66 -14.89
CA ALA A 484 -0.48 -19.35 -14.35
C ALA A 484 -0.70 -17.84 -14.07
N LYS A 485 0.35 -17.01 -14.04
CA LYS A 485 0.30 -15.60 -13.60
C LYS A 485 1.23 -14.69 -14.42
N ARG A 486 0.76 -13.48 -14.77
CA ARG A 486 1.49 -12.51 -15.62
C ARG A 486 2.89 -12.11 -15.09
N LEU A 487 3.04 -11.85 -13.80
CA LEU A 487 4.32 -11.36 -13.22
C LEU A 487 5.44 -12.42 -13.22
N GLU A 488 5.07 -13.71 -13.17
CA GLU A 488 6.04 -14.82 -13.22
C GLU A 488 6.69 -14.94 -14.61
N ASN A 489 5.98 -14.48 -15.65
CA ASN A 489 6.43 -14.56 -17.04
C ASN A 489 7.66 -13.69 -17.29
N ALA A 490 7.74 -12.50 -16.69
CA ALA A 490 8.84 -11.56 -16.92
C ALA A 490 10.21 -12.18 -16.62
N ARG A 491 10.35 -12.83 -15.46
CA ARG A 491 11.61 -13.45 -15.03
C ARG A 491 11.97 -14.68 -15.88
N ARG A 492 10.97 -15.46 -16.27
CA ARG A 492 11.18 -16.69 -17.06
C ARG A 492 11.50 -16.38 -18.52
N ILE A 493 10.91 -15.32 -19.06
CA ILE A 493 11.26 -14.78 -20.39
C ILE A 493 12.71 -14.29 -20.38
N GLN A 494 13.14 -13.55 -19.34
CA GLN A 494 14.54 -13.13 -19.20
C GLN A 494 15.49 -14.32 -19.04
N ALA A 495 15.15 -15.32 -18.24
CA ALA A 495 15.97 -16.53 -18.10
C ALA A 495 16.11 -17.30 -19.44
N ALA A 496 15.03 -17.36 -20.24
CA ALA A 496 15.08 -17.94 -21.57
C ALA A 496 15.99 -17.15 -22.53
N ALA A 497 15.99 -15.81 -22.42
CA ALA A 497 16.89 -14.92 -23.14
C ALA A 497 18.35 -15.23 -22.85
N ASP A 498 18.69 -15.28 -21.57
CA ASP A 498 20.06 -15.51 -21.08
C ASP A 498 20.56 -16.91 -21.51
N ALA A 499 19.64 -17.85 -21.73
CA ALA A 499 19.91 -19.21 -22.23
C ALA A 499 19.96 -19.32 -23.77
N GLY A 500 19.84 -18.21 -24.51
CA GLY A 500 20.02 -18.14 -25.96
C GLY A 500 18.76 -18.40 -26.80
N ALA A 501 17.56 -18.33 -26.21
CA ALA A 501 16.31 -18.44 -26.96
C ALA A 501 16.22 -17.35 -28.04
N VAL A 502 15.57 -17.66 -29.17
CA VAL A 502 15.28 -16.65 -30.23
C VAL A 502 13.93 -15.97 -30.01
N ALA A 503 13.05 -16.62 -29.26
CA ALA A 503 11.78 -16.08 -28.79
C ALA A 503 11.32 -16.85 -27.55
N ALA A 504 10.42 -16.26 -26.77
CA ALA A 504 9.70 -16.96 -25.71
C ALA A 504 8.21 -17.01 -26.05
N LEU A 505 7.60 -18.17 -25.79
CA LEU A 505 6.18 -18.44 -25.92
C LEU A 505 5.59 -18.74 -24.55
N ALA A 506 4.94 -17.76 -23.92
CA ALA A 506 4.23 -17.96 -22.67
C ALA A 506 2.78 -18.39 -22.93
N ILE A 507 2.36 -19.51 -22.36
CA ILE A 507 0.99 -20.01 -22.45
C ILE A 507 0.27 -19.69 -21.15
N CYS A 508 -0.77 -18.85 -21.23
CA CYS A 508 -1.70 -18.63 -20.13
C CYS A 508 -3.03 -19.33 -20.43
N ARG A 509 -3.57 -20.08 -19.46
CA ARG A 509 -4.92 -20.65 -19.54
C ARG A 509 -5.92 -19.65 -18.97
N SER A 510 -6.88 -19.17 -19.77
CA SER A 510 -8.00 -18.39 -19.24
C SER A 510 -9.15 -19.30 -18.77
N ALA A 511 -10.05 -18.76 -17.94
CA ALA A 511 -11.29 -19.45 -17.55
C ALA A 511 -12.24 -19.75 -18.73
N SER A 512 -12.09 -19.03 -19.85
CA SER A 512 -12.83 -19.26 -21.10
C SER A 512 -12.18 -20.32 -22.01
N GLY A 513 -11.03 -20.91 -21.62
CA GLY A 513 -10.29 -21.88 -22.44
C GLY A 513 -9.43 -21.26 -23.54
N ASN A 514 -9.33 -19.93 -23.60
CA ASN A 514 -8.53 -19.22 -24.60
C ASN A 514 -7.04 -19.24 -24.22
N LEU A 515 -6.19 -19.37 -25.24
CA LEU A 515 -4.74 -19.29 -25.13
C LEU A 515 -4.31 -17.83 -25.33
N ALA A 516 -3.79 -17.19 -24.28
CA ALA A 516 -3.05 -15.94 -24.45
C ALA A 516 -1.57 -16.25 -24.61
N MET A 517 -0.95 -15.70 -25.66
CA MET A 517 0.41 -16.05 -26.08
C MET A 517 1.29 -14.82 -26.18
N ILE A 518 2.41 -14.85 -25.48
CA ILE A 518 3.43 -13.82 -25.55
C ILE A 518 4.45 -14.27 -26.59
N ASN A 519 4.69 -13.44 -27.61
CA ASN A 519 5.84 -13.58 -28.50
C ASN A 519 6.67 -12.31 -28.33
N CYS A 520 7.89 -12.41 -27.81
CA CYS A 520 8.79 -11.28 -27.65
C CYS A 520 10.21 -11.66 -28.02
N PRO A 521 11.00 -10.68 -28.50
CA PRO A 521 12.45 -10.78 -28.43
C PRO A 521 12.84 -11.00 -26.97
N PRO A 522 13.78 -11.90 -26.70
CA PRO A 522 14.26 -12.14 -25.36
C PRO A 522 14.93 -10.92 -24.69
N SER A 523 15.29 -9.89 -25.46
CA SER A 523 15.97 -8.67 -25.02
C SER A 523 15.04 -7.49 -24.68
N ALA A 524 13.71 -7.70 -24.59
CA ALA A 524 12.77 -6.63 -24.23
C ALA A 524 13.02 -6.14 -22.79
N PRO A 525 13.00 -4.81 -22.53
CA PRO A 525 13.37 -4.25 -21.24
C PRO A 525 12.43 -4.71 -20.09
N PRO A 526 12.98 -5.10 -18.92
CA PRO A 526 12.24 -5.73 -17.80
C PRO A 526 11.24 -4.82 -17.07
N ASN A 527 11.23 -3.53 -17.38
CA ASN A 527 10.49 -2.48 -16.69
C ASN A 527 9.22 -2.02 -17.43
N TRP A 528 8.74 -2.84 -18.38
CA TRP A 528 7.43 -2.68 -19.05
C TRP A 528 6.48 -3.87 -18.74
N PHE A 529 6.79 -4.67 -17.72
CA PHE A 529 6.08 -5.87 -17.29
C PHE A 529 5.13 -5.61 -16.11
#